data_AF-A0AAU4ZSU2-F1
#
_entry.id   AF-A0AAU4ZSU2-F1
#
_cell.length_a   1.000
_cell.length_b   1.000
_cell.length_c   1.000
_cell.angle_alpha   90.00
_cell.angle_beta   90.00
_cell.angle_gamma   90.00
#
_symmetry.space_group_name_H-M   'P 1'
#
loop_
_entity.id
_entity.type
_entity.pdbx_description
1 polymer ?
#
loop_
_entity_poly.entity_id
_entity_poly.type
_entity_poly.pdbx_seq_one_letter_code
_entity_poly.pdbx_strand_id
1 'polypeptide(L)'
;MTDDGPRDLYEAMMLAAPDGIVAVDADGCVRACNPAAAALLERPADELIGSVFGFPLVHGEATEVTLVLPNGRSKVVEMRVTLARLDGRHLYVAALRDGTRRRQADHVSSPPSNTRAWSSRWPRTNCTTRSPPWAPWCTY
;
A
#
# COMPACT_ATOMS: atom_id res chain seq x y z
N MET A 1 13.50 32.21 -22.34
CA MET A 1 13.97 30.82 -22.48
C MET A 1 13.99 30.30 -21.06
N THR A 2 12.85 29.86 -20.57
CA THR A 2 12.71 29.52 -19.16
C THR A 2 13.58 28.30 -18.90
N ASP A 3 14.59 28.49 -18.06
CA ASP A 3 15.20 27.41 -17.29
C ASP A 3 14.18 27.00 -16.23
N ASP A 4 13.05 26.43 -16.66
CA ASP A 4 12.10 25.78 -15.78
C ASP A 4 12.73 24.45 -15.36
N GLY A 5 13.75 24.55 -14.49
CA GLY A 5 14.67 23.47 -14.16
C GLY A 5 14.03 22.29 -13.40
N PRO A 6 14.69 21.68 -12.40
CA PRO A 6 14.30 20.39 -11.82
C PRO A 6 12.86 20.27 -11.26
N ARG A 7 12.11 21.37 -11.15
CA ARG A 7 10.69 21.39 -10.77
C ARG A 7 9.77 20.84 -11.86
N ASP A 8 10.01 21.16 -13.13
CA ASP A 8 9.19 20.66 -14.24
C ASP A 8 9.34 19.15 -14.40
N LEU A 9 10.57 18.66 -14.22
CA LEU A 9 10.84 17.23 -14.23
C LEU A 9 10.12 16.52 -13.07
N TYR A 10 10.14 17.11 -11.88
CA TYR A 10 9.41 16.56 -10.73
C TYR A 10 7.90 16.52 -10.98
N GLU A 11 7.33 17.60 -11.51
CA GLU A 11 5.90 17.67 -11.82
C GLU A 11 5.54 16.65 -12.91
N ALA A 12 6.32 16.56 -13.98
CA ALA A 12 6.15 15.56 -15.03
C ALA A 12 6.23 14.13 -14.47
N MET A 13 7.17 13.85 -13.57
CA MET A 13 7.28 12.54 -12.91
C MET A 13 6.06 12.24 -12.03
N MET A 14 5.57 13.21 -11.25
CA MET A 14 4.38 13.02 -10.42
C MET A 14 3.13 12.79 -11.27
N LEU A 15 2.97 13.55 -12.35
CA LEU A 15 1.84 13.44 -13.28
C LEU A 15 1.85 12.12 -14.07
N ALA A 16 3.01 11.65 -14.50
CA ALA A 16 3.15 10.44 -15.31
C ALA A 16 3.11 9.14 -14.49
N ALA A 17 3.32 9.20 -13.17
CA ALA A 17 3.32 8.03 -12.32
C ALA A 17 1.92 7.38 -12.24
N PRO A 18 1.80 6.07 -12.56
CA PRO A 18 0.51 5.37 -12.47
C PRO A 18 0.10 5.07 -11.03
N ASP A 19 1.06 5.01 -10.11
CA ASP A 19 0.82 4.83 -8.69
C ASP A 19 0.40 6.16 -8.05
N GLY A 20 -0.51 6.11 -7.08
CA GLY A 20 -0.90 7.29 -6.31
C GLY A 20 0.21 7.69 -5.35
N ILE A 21 0.82 8.85 -5.57
CA ILE A 21 1.89 9.37 -4.71
C ILE A 21 1.32 10.47 -3.83
N VAL A 22 1.55 10.35 -2.53
CA VAL A 22 1.18 11.34 -1.51
C VAL A 22 2.39 11.64 -0.64
N ALA A 23 2.75 12.92 -0.53
CA ALA A 23 3.78 13.39 0.39
C ALA A 23 3.12 13.95 1.65
N VAL A 24 3.59 13.51 2.81
CA VAL A 24 3.04 13.82 4.13
C VAL A 24 4.16 14.34 5.01
N ASP A 25 3.92 15.43 5.75
CA ASP A 25 4.90 15.98 6.70
C ASP A 25 4.97 15.18 8.01
N ALA A 26 5.83 15.62 8.92
CA ALA A 26 6.01 15.00 10.23
C ALA A 26 4.76 15.06 11.12
N ASP A 27 3.85 16.00 10.86
CA ASP A 27 2.60 16.17 11.59
C ASP A 27 1.47 15.30 11.01
N GLY A 28 1.74 14.53 9.94
CA GLY A 28 0.76 13.69 9.28
C GLY A 28 -0.13 14.44 8.29
N CYS A 29 0.22 15.69 7.95
CA CYS A 29 -0.51 16.52 7.01
C CYS A 29 0.02 16.32 5.58
N VAL A 30 -0.89 16.13 4.63
CA VAL A 30 -0.53 15.96 3.22
C VAL A 30 -0.01 17.30 2.67
N ARG A 31 1.17 17.28 2.05
CA ARG A 31 1.82 18.45 1.44
C ARG A 31 1.76 18.45 -0.08
N ALA A 32 1.72 17.27 -0.68
CA ALA A 32 1.59 17.09 -2.12
C ALA A 32 0.89 15.77 -2.42
N CYS A 33 0.15 15.72 -3.53
CA CYS A 33 -0.39 14.48 -4.06
C CYS A 33 -0.44 14.54 -5.58
N ASN A 34 -0.23 13.41 -6.26
CA ASN A 34 -0.42 13.34 -7.71
C ASN A 34 -1.89 13.07 -8.08
N PRO A 35 -2.29 13.29 -9.34
CA PRO A 35 -3.66 13.01 -9.78
C PRO A 35 -4.07 11.55 -9.62
N ALA A 36 -3.12 10.61 -9.75
CA ALA A 36 -3.39 9.19 -9.50
C ALA A 36 -3.82 8.93 -8.05
N ALA A 37 -3.23 9.63 -7.08
CA ALA A 37 -3.64 9.54 -5.67
C ALA A 37 -5.05 10.10 -5.46
N ALA A 38 -5.37 11.25 -6.06
CA ALA A 38 -6.71 11.83 -5.99
C ALA A 38 -7.76 10.88 -6.59
N ALA A 39 -7.44 10.25 -7.72
CA ALA A 39 -8.31 9.24 -8.35
C ALA A 39 -8.46 7.96 -7.53
N LEU A 40 -7.38 7.49 -6.88
CA LEU A 40 -7.42 6.28 -6.03
C LEU A 40 -8.18 6.50 -4.72
N LEU A 41 -8.07 7.69 -4.15
CA LEU A 41 -8.73 8.08 -2.89
C LEU A 41 -10.16 8.59 -3.13
N GLU A 42 -10.57 8.81 -4.39
CA GLU A 42 -11.81 9.49 -4.78
C GLU A 42 -12.03 10.81 -4.02
N ARG A 43 -10.94 11.52 -3.75
CA ARG A 43 -10.93 12.81 -3.07
C ARG A 43 -10.14 13.80 -3.91
N PRO A 44 -10.64 15.02 -4.09
CA PRO A 44 -9.94 16.02 -4.89
C PRO A 44 -8.68 16.48 -4.14
N ALA A 45 -7.68 16.93 -4.91
CA ALA A 45 -6.36 17.24 -4.35
C ALA A 45 -6.42 18.39 -3.33
N ASP A 46 -7.29 19.37 -3.55
CA ASP A 46 -7.56 20.49 -2.63
C ASP A 46 -8.08 20.05 -1.25
N GLU A 47 -8.87 18.98 -1.18
CA GLU A 47 -9.31 18.40 0.09
C GLU A 47 -8.24 17.53 0.75
N LEU A 48 -7.35 16.94 -0.06
CA LEU A 48 -6.27 16.10 0.45
C LEU A 48 -5.16 16.97 1.03
N ILE A 49 -4.71 17.99 0.30
CA ILE A 49 -3.64 18.89 0.69
C ILE A 49 -4.02 19.65 1.97
N GLY A 50 -3.15 19.59 2.98
CA GLY A 50 -3.39 20.18 4.30
C GLY A 50 -4.27 19.34 5.22
N SER A 51 -4.88 18.25 4.73
CA SER A 51 -5.64 17.32 5.58
C SER A 51 -4.73 16.24 6.17
N VAL A 52 -5.19 15.65 7.28
CA VAL A 52 -4.53 14.49 7.87
C VAL A 52 -4.78 13.29 6.97
N PHE A 53 -3.70 12.61 6.55
CA PHE A 53 -3.81 11.48 5.62
C PHE A 53 -4.68 10.34 6.18
N GLY A 54 -4.73 10.17 7.51
CA GLY A 54 -5.65 9.25 8.19
C GLY A 54 -5.22 7.79 8.17
N PHE A 55 -4.12 7.46 7.49
CA PHE A 55 -3.53 6.12 7.46
C PHE A 55 -2.23 6.07 8.26
N PRO A 56 -1.91 4.92 8.86
CA PRO A 56 -0.67 4.76 9.62
C PRO A 56 0.55 4.95 8.70
N LEU A 57 1.38 5.95 9.02
CA LEU A 57 2.65 6.24 8.34
C LEU A 57 3.77 5.31 8.83
N VAL A 58 3.50 4.01 8.90
CA VAL A 58 4.50 3.02 9.31
C VAL A 58 5.45 2.79 8.15
N HIS A 59 6.71 3.13 8.36
CA HIS A 59 7.79 2.91 7.41
C HIS A 59 8.15 1.43 7.37
N GLY A 60 8.41 0.89 6.17
CA GLY A 60 8.83 -0.50 6.01
C GLY A 60 8.23 -1.17 4.79
N GLU A 61 7.74 -2.40 4.99
CA GLU A 61 7.17 -3.23 3.94
C GLU A 61 5.86 -2.66 3.40
N ALA A 62 5.47 -3.12 2.22
CA ALA A 62 4.19 -2.76 1.64
C ALA A 62 3.05 -3.38 2.45
N THR A 63 2.12 -2.55 2.90
CA THR A 63 0.96 -2.97 3.69
C THR A 63 -0.31 -2.81 2.86
N GLU A 64 -1.17 -3.82 2.86
CA GLU A 64 -2.50 -3.69 2.29
C GLU A 64 -3.39 -2.85 3.21
N VAL A 65 -3.98 -1.79 2.65
CA VAL A 65 -4.87 -0.87 3.34
C VAL A 65 -6.23 -0.89 2.65
N THR A 66 -7.29 -0.96 3.45
CA THR A 66 -8.65 -0.81 2.94
C THR A 66 -9.06 0.66 3.00
N LEU A 67 -9.17 1.30 1.84
CA LEU A 67 -9.72 2.63 1.67
C LEU A 67 -11.24 2.55 1.73
N VAL A 68 -11.87 3.32 2.61
CA VAL A 68 -13.31 3.57 2.58
C VAL A 68 -13.53 4.86 1.80
N LEU A 69 -14.13 4.72 0.62
CA LEU A 69 -14.40 5.83 -0.28
C LEU A 69 -15.65 6.60 0.18
N PRO A 70 -15.79 7.90 -0.16
CA PRO A 70 -16.95 8.71 0.24
C PRO A 70 -18.29 8.12 -0.24
N ASN A 71 -18.28 7.36 -1.34
CA ASN A 71 -19.45 6.66 -1.87
C ASN A 71 -19.84 5.38 -1.08
N GLY A 72 -19.15 5.08 0.03
CA GLY A 72 -19.40 3.90 0.87
C GLY A 72 -18.77 2.61 0.33
N ARG A 73 -18.07 2.64 -0.81
CA ARG A 73 -17.35 1.47 -1.34
C ARG A 73 -16.00 1.34 -0.66
N SER A 74 -15.57 0.10 -0.46
CA SER A 74 -14.23 -0.20 0.03
C SER A 74 -13.32 -0.65 -1.10
N LYS A 75 -12.11 -0.10 -1.18
CA LYS A 75 -11.08 -0.49 -2.15
C LYS A 75 -9.81 -0.93 -1.41
N VAL A 76 -9.25 -2.07 -1.79
CA VAL A 76 -7.97 -2.54 -1.24
C VAL A 76 -6.84 -1.98 -2.08
N VAL A 77 -5.91 -1.29 -1.44
CA VAL A 77 -4.70 -0.75 -2.05
C VAL A 77 -3.47 -1.24 -1.31
N GLU A 78 -2.40 -1.49 -2.05
CA GLU A 78 -1.08 -1.69 -1.47
C GLU A 78 -0.48 -0.30 -1.19
N MET A 79 -0.10 -0.05 0.06
CA MET A 79 0.53 1.20 0.47
C MET A 79 1.98 0.95 0.89
N ARG A 80 2.89 1.78 0.40
CA ARG A 80 4.30 1.77 0.80
C ARG A 80 4.73 3.16 1.24
N VAL A 81 5.19 3.28 2.47
CA VAL A 81 5.65 4.55 3.04
C VAL A 81 7.18 4.58 3.08
N THR A 82 7.76 5.54 2.39
CA THR A 82 9.20 5.79 2.40
C THR A 82 9.50 7.09 3.13
N LEU A 83 10.48 7.07 4.03
CA LEU A 83 10.95 8.28 4.69
C LEU A 83 12.01 8.96 3.82
N ALA A 84 11.73 10.20 3.42
CA ALA A 84 12.64 11.09 2.75
C ALA A 84 13.08 12.24 3.68
N ARG A 85 14.21 12.87 3.34
CA ARG A 85 14.64 14.12 3.95
C ARG A 85 14.63 15.22 2.91
N LEU A 86 13.92 16.30 3.20
CA LEU A 86 13.88 17.52 2.39
C LEU A 86 14.19 18.71 3.28
N ASP A 87 15.21 19.49 2.96
CA ASP A 87 15.66 20.66 3.73
C ASP A 87 15.87 20.35 5.23
N GLY A 88 16.40 19.16 5.53
CA GLY A 88 16.61 18.69 6.90
C GLY A 88 15.35 18.23 7.64
N ARG A 89 14.17 18.34 7.02
CA ARG A 89 12.89 17.88 7.57
C ARG A 89 12.54 16.49 7.07
N HIS A 90 11.87 15.73 7.91
CA HIS A 90 11.33 14.42 7.55
C HIS A 90 10.06 14.58 6.72
N LEU A 91 10.02 13.89 5.58
CA LEU A 91 8.88 13.84 4.67
C LEU A 91 8.56 12.37 4.41
N TYR A 92 7.33 11.98 4.67
CA TYR A 92 6.84 10.63 4.39
C TYR A 92 6.22 10.61 3.00
N VAL A 93 6.74 9.80 2.10
CA VAL A 93 6.19 9.59 0.76
C VAL A 93 5.45 8.26 0.75
N ALA A 94 4.12 8.33 0.72
CA ALA A 94 3.25 7.18 0.56
C ALA A 94 2.97 6.94 -0.93
N ALA A 95 3.36 5.77 -1.42
CA ALA A 95 2.96 5.27 -2.74
C ALA A 95 1.80 4.28 -2.56
N LEU A 96 0.70 4.54 -3.26
CA LEU A 96 -0.54 3.79 -3.25
C LEU A 96 -0.68 3.09 -4.60
N ARG A 97 -0.81 1.78 -4.58
CA ARG A 97 -1.02 0.99 -5.77
C ARG A 97 -2.35 0.26 -5.68
N ASP A 98 -3.11 0.33 -6.76
CA ASP A 98 -4.40 -0.37 -6.84
C ASP A 98 -4.21 -1.89 -6.80
N GLY A 99 -4.61 -2.49 -5.68
CA GLY A 99 -4.54 -3.94 -5.47
C GLY A 99 -5.71 -4.70 -6.10
N THR A 100 -6.73 -4.01 -6.65
CA THR A 100 -7.92 -4.68 -7.21
C THR A 100 -7.61 -5.66 -8.35
N ARG A 101 -6.40 -5.60 -8.94
CA ARG A 101 -5.93 -6.55 -9.95
C ARG A 101 -5.06 -7.71 -9.44
N ARG A 102 -4.72 -7.79 -8.15
CA ARG A 102 -3.88 -8.89 -7.60
C ARG A 102 -4.63 -9.84 -6.66
N ARG A 103 -5.92 -10.07 -6.91
CA ARG A 103 -6.58 -11.31 -6.47
C ARG A 103 -6.42 -12.38 -7.55
N GLN A 104 -5.29 -13.10 -7.49
CA GLN A 104 -5.12 -14.51 -7.88
C GLN A 104 -3.61 -14.85 -8.04
N ALA A 105 -2.83 -14.87 -6.96
CA ALA A 105 -1.63 -15.74 -6.88
C ALA A 105 -0.86 -15.72 -5.54
N ASP A 106 -1.03 -14.75 -4.64
CA ASP A 106 -0.15 -14.68 -3.46
C ASP A 106 -0.89 -14.98 -2.14
N HIS A 107 -1.28 -16.25 -1.99
CA HIS A 107 -1.11 -16.88 -0.68
C HIS A 107 0.39 -17.11 -0.48
N VAL A 108 1.14 -16.06 -0.13
CA VAL A 108 2.47 -16.20 0.44
C VAL A 108 2.47 -15.53 1.80
N SER A 109 2.56 -16.39 2.80
CA SER A 109 2.79 -16.10 4.20
C SER A 109 3.89 -15.06 4.42
N SER A 110 3.59 -14.00 5.15
CA SER A 110 4.55 -13.50 6.14
C SER A 110 3.93 -13.75 7.52
N PRO A 111 4.54 -14.60 8.36
CA PRO A 111 4.12 -14.66 9.75
C PRO A 111 4.62 -13.38 10.44
N PRO A 112 3.85 -12.75 11.34
CA PRO A 112 4.42 -11.74 12.23
C PRO A 112 5.51 -12.42 13.06
N SER A 113 6.73 -11.93 12.90
CA SER A 113 7.89 -12.31 13.68
C SER A 113 7.71 -11.87 15.13
N ASN A 114 7.11 -12.70 15.99
CA ASN A 114 7.49 -12.67 17.40
C ASN A 114 7.28 -13.98 18.19
N THR A 115 8.42 -14.56 18.54
CA THR A 115 8.75 -15.42 19.70
C THR A 115 8.15 -16.82 19.91
N ARG A 116 9.10 -17.79 19.78
CA ARG A 116 9.21 -19.09 20.45
C ARG A 116 8.21 -20.19 20.08
N ALA A 117 8.52 -20.93 19.01
CA ALA A 117 8.41 -22.41 18.97
C ALA A 117 8.82 -22.93 17.58
N TRP A 118 10.11 -22.90 17.26
CA TRP A 118 10.63 -23.66 16.13
C TRP A 118 11.38 -24.86 16.70
N SER A 119 10.70 -26.00 16.82
CA SER A 119 11.39 -27.25 17.05
C SER A 119 10.75 -28.37 16.25
N SER A 120 11.35 -28.55 15.08
CA SER A 120 11.70 -29.84 14.51
C SER A 120 10.59 -30.65 13.84
N ARG A 121 11.01 -31.28 12.73
CA ARG A 121 10.50 -32.54 12.19
C ARG A 121 9.42 -32.41 11.13
N TRP A 122 9.85 -32.05 9.92
CA TRP A 122 9.29 -32.69 8.73
C TRP A 122 10.25 -33.77 8.24
N PRO A 123 9.88 -35.06 8.29
CA PRO A 123 10.33 -36.03 7.32
C PRO A 123 9.26 -36.16 6.23
N ARG A 124 9.77 -36.23 5.00
CA ARG A 124 9.06 -36.53 3.76
C ARG A 124 8.43 -37.91 3.89
N THR A 125 7.12 -38.06 3.62
CA THR A 125 6.57 -39.22 2.90
C THR A 125 5.05 -39.14 2.72
N ASN A 126 4.63 -39.53 1.52
CA ASN A 126 3.28 -39.86 1.05
C ASN A 126 2.24 -38.73 0.88
N CYS A 127 2.26 -38.16 -0.33
CA CYS A 127 1.05 -38.05 -1.14
C CYS A 127 0.37 -39.42 -1.22
N THR A 128 -0.65 -39.67 -0.41
CA THR A 128 -1.72 -40.63 -0.72
C THR A 128 -2.89 -40.37 0.22
N THR A 129 -3.96 -39.80 -0.36
CA THR A 129 -5.36 -40.04 0.03
C THR A 129 -5.77 -39.72 1.47
N ARG A 130 -6.26 -38.49 1.70
CA ARG A 130 -7.59 -38.23 2.34
C ARG A 130 -7.85 -36.72 2.39
N SER A 131 -8.90 -36.30 1.70
CA SER A 131 -9.46 -34.95 1.72
C SER A 131 -9.87 -34.52 3.15
N PRO A 132 -9.70 -33.26 3.56
CA PRO A 132 -10.25 -32.74 4.82
C PRO A 132 -11.77 -32.51 4.70
N PRO A 133 -12.56 -32.87 5.73
CA PRO A 133 -14.03 -32.93 5.70
C PRO A 133 -14.74 -31.56 5.80
N TRP A 134 -14.04 -30.45 5.48
CA TRP A 134 -14.60 -29.10 5.47
C TRP A 134 -14.51 -28.42 4.08
N ALA A 135 -14.14 -29.18 3.04
CA ALA A 135 -14.49 -28.87 1.65
C ALA A 135 -15.96 -29.31 1.39
N PRO A 136 -16.80 -28.51 0.69
CA PRO A 136 -18.25 -28.75 0.66
C PRO A 136 -18.71 -29.86 -0.30
N TRP A 137 -17.85 -30.61 -0.99
CA TRP A 137 -18.26 -31.65 -1.94
C TRP A 137 -17.81 -33.06 -1.48
N CYS A 138 -18.81 -33.89 -1.13
CA CYS A 138 -18.81 -35.36 -1.02
C CYS A 138 -18.29 -36.05 0.27
N THR A 139 -19.22 -36.21 1.22
CA THR A 139 -19.56 -37.49 1.86
C THR A 139 -21.09 -37.57 1.76
N TYR A 140 -21.69 -38.45 0.95
CA TYR A 140 -21.89 -39.89 1.11
C TYR A 140 -21.95 -40.56 -0.26
#